data_AF-A0AAD6WKV0-F1
#
_entry.id   AF-A0AAD6WKV0-F1
#
_cell.length_a   1.000
_cell.length_b   1.000
_cell.length_c   1.000
_cell.angle_alpha   90.00
_cell.angle_beta   90.00
_cell.angle_gamma   90.00
#
_symmetry.space_group_name_H-M   'P 1'
#
loop_
_entity.id
_entity.type
_entity.pdbx_description
1 polymer ?
#
loop_
_entity_poly.entity_id
_entity_poly.type
_entity_poly.pdbx_seq_one_letter_code
_entity_poly.pdbx_strand_id
1 'polypeptide(L)'
;MPYVPHNARDFLRERPTFDPLPILRDISLGLEYLHSRKICHGDLKAINVLVESTGRALLCDFGLARLKADAATRTLATMDISPTLGSRNWMAPEMLTGSRYRMPADIYAFGMTLYELYTDEIPLLSVPYGEFLDLVVHRGVRPERPEADEGRTMTEELWELATRCWAANASDRP
;
A
#
# COMPACT_ATOMS: atom_id res chain seq x y z
N MET A 1 -8.65 -16.54 11.26
CA MET A 1 -9.08 -16.13 9.91
C MET A 1 -9.42 -17.38 9.12
N PRO A 2 -10.39 -17.33 8.18
CA PRO A 2 -10.56 -18.40 7.20
C PRO A 2 -9.28 -18.59 6.39
N TYR A 3 -9.02 -19.82 5.93
CA TYR A 3 -7.87 -20.10 5.07
C TYR A 3 -8.15 -19.56 3.67
N VAL A 4 -7.32 -18.63 3.21
CA VAL A 4 -7.34 -18.09 1.84
C VAL A 4 -5.97 -18.36 1.23
N PRO A 5 -5.88 -19.18 0.17
CA PRO A 5 -4.60 -19.73 -0.29
C PRO A 5 -3.70 -18.71 -0.98
N HIS A 6 -4.24 -17.62 -1.54
CA HIS A 6 -3.48 -16.67 -2.35
C HIS A 6 -3.55 -15.27 -1.76
N ASN A 7 -2.40 -14.58 -1.78
CA ASN A 7 -2.39 -13.12 -1.72
C ASN A 7 -2.66 -12.53 -3.11
N ALA A 8 -2.94 -11.23 -3.19
CA ALA A 8 -3.36 -10.57 -4.42
C ALA A 8 -2.31 -10.66 -5.53
N ARG A 9 -1.03 -10.57 -5.19
CA ARG A 9 0.05 -10.71 -6.18
C ARG A 9 0.06 -12.10 -6.81
N ASP A 10 0.09 -13.13 -5.96
CA ASP A 10 0.16 -14.51 -6.44
C ASP A 10 -1.13 -14.91 -7.18
N PHE A 11 -2.30 -14.44 -6.71
CA PHE A 11 -3.59 -14.64 -7.38
C PHE A 11 -3.61 -14.08 -8.81
N LEU A 12 -3.06 -12.88 -9.01
CA LEU A 12 -2.98 -12.20 -10.29
C LEU A 12 -1.92 -12.80 -11.23
N ARG A 13 -0.82 -13.35 -10.69
CA ARG A 13 0.18 -14.08 -11.49
C ARG A 13 -0.39 -15.38 -12.06
N GLU A 14 -1.22 -16.08 -11.29
CA GLU A 14 -1.92 -17.28 -11.76
C GLU A 14 -3.06 -16.95 -12.74
N ARG A 15 -3.58 -15.72 -12.71
CA ARG A 15 -4.69 -15.24 -13.55
C ARG A 15 -4.32 -13.92 -14.22
N PRO A 16 -3.40 -13.92 -15.20
CA PRO A 16 -2.90 -12.69 -15.81
C PRO A 16 -4.01 -11.82 -16.43
N THR A 17 -5.09 -12.44 -16.93
CA THR A 17 -6.23 -11.76 -17.55
C THR A 17 -7.29 -11.25 -16.56
N PHE A 18 -7.13 -11.51 -15.25
CA PHE A 18 -8.05 -11.00 -14.23
C PHE A 18 -7.79 -9.50 -14.00
N ASP A 19 -8.87 -8.72 -14.04
CA ASP A 19 -8.83 -7.27 -13.78
C ASP A 19 -8.59 -7.00 -12.28
N PRO A 20 -7.54 -6.25 -11.88
CA PRO A 20 -7.30 -5.91 -10.48
C PRO A 20 -8.33 -4.96 -9.87
N LEU A 21 -9.17 -4.28 -10.67
CA LEU A 21 -10.07 -3.24 -10.18
C LEU A 21 -11.02 -3.70 -9.03
N PRO A 22 -11.63 -4.90 -9.06
CA PRO A 22 -12.44 -5.39 -7.95
C PRO A 22 -11.63 -5.60 -6.66
N ILE A 23 -10.38 -6.06 -6.78
CA ILE A 23 -9.47 -6.22 -5.63
C ILE A 23 -9.17 -4.85 -5.02
N LEU A 24 -8.88 -3.84 -5.84
CA LEU A 24 -8.63 -2.47 -5.38
C LEU A 24 -9.84 -1.84 -4.71
N ARG A 25 -11.04 -2.10 -5.24
CA ARG A 25 -12.29 -1.66 -4.62
C ARG A 25 -12.47 -2.28 -3.23
N ASP A 26 -12.21 -3.56 -3.09
CA ASP A 26 -12.31 -4.25 -1.79
C ASP A 26 -11.24 -3.74 -0.80
N ILE A 27 -10.02 -3.46 -1.27
CA ILE A 27 -8.96 -2.83 -0.47
C ILE A 27 -9.42 -1.46 0.03
N SER A 28 -9.98 -0.61 -0.84
CA SER A 28 -10.38 0.75 -0.46
C SER A 28 -11.54 0.75 0.55
N LEU A 29 -12.52 -0.14 0.38
CA LEU A 29 -13.60 -0.36 1.37
C LEU A 29 -13.04 -0.88 2.70
N GLY A 30 -12.06 -1.77 2.66
CA GLY A 30 -11.36 -2.25 3.85
C GLY A 30 -10.63 -1.13 4.60
N LEU A 31 -9.92 -0.26 3.88
CA LEU A 31 -9.25 0.90 4.46
C LEU A 31 -10.25 1.91 5.04
N GLU A 32 -11.32 2.22 4.31
CA GLU A 32 -12.40 3.09 4.78
C GLU A 32 -12.96 2.59 6.12
N TYR A 33 -13.24 1.29 6.21
CA TYR A 33 -13.71 0.69 7.45
C TYR A 33 -12.70 0.82 8.59
N LEU A 34 -11.42 0.55 8.36
CA LEU A 34 -10.38 0.71 9.39
C LEU A 34 -10.26 2.17 9.84
N HIS A 35 -10.22 3.10 8.90
CA HIS A 35 -10.07 4.54 9.15
C HIS A 35 -11.28 5.11 9.89
N SER A 36 -12.49 4.63 9.60
CA SER A 36 -13.71 4.97 10.36
C SER A 36 -13.58 4.62 11.84
N ARG A 37 -12.81 3.58 12.16
CA ARG A 37 -12.51 3.11 13.52
C ARG A 37 -11.21 3.68 14.09
N LYS A 38 -10.60 4.66 13.41
CA LYS A 38 -9.30 5.27 13.78
C LYS A 38 -8.15 4.25 13.85
N ILE A 39 -8.26 3.17 13.08
CA ILE A 39 -7.24 2.14 12.93
C ILE A 39 -6.50 2.42 11.62
N CYS A 40 -5.18 2.37 11.67
CA CYS A 40 -4.31 2.47 10.49
C CYS A 40 -3.72 1.08 10.23
N HIS A 41 -3.73 0.65 8.97
CA HIS A 41 -3.19 -0.66 8.58
C HIS A 41 -1.67 -0.69 8.76
N GLY A 42 -0.97 0.29 8.19
CA GLY A 42 0.46 0.54 8.36
C GLY A 42 1.42 -0.29 7.50
N ASP A 43 0.95 -1.33 6.81
CA ASP A 43 1.78 -2.20 5.96
C ASP A 43 0.99 -2.71 4.75
N LEU A 44 0.25 -1.83 4.07
CA LEU A 44 -0.52 -2.23 2.89
C LEU A 44 0.41 -2.44 1.69
N LYS A 45 0.27 -3.62 1.06
CA LYS A 45 0.97 -4.10 -0.14
C LYS A 45 0.27 -5.35 -0.64
N ALA A 46 0.48 -5.78 -1.89
CA ALA A 46 -0.29 -6.88 -2.47
C ALA A 46 -0.18 -8.21 -1.70
N ILE A 47 0.98 -8.48 -1.07
CA ILE A 47 1.17 -9.68 -0.25
C ILE A 47 0.33 -9.69 1.05
N ASN A 48 -0.10 -8.51 1.53
CA ASN A 48 -0.95 -8.34 2.71
C ASN A 48 -2.44 -8.19 2.35
N VAL A 49 -2.80 -8.58 1.13
CA VAL A 49 -4.19 -8.66 0.65
C VAL A 49 -4.46 -10.10 0.26
N LEU A 50 -5.38 -10.78 0.94
CA LEU A 50 -5.80 -12.13 0.61
C LEU A 50 -6.92 -12.09 -0.43
N VAL A 51 -6.92 -12.99 -1.40
CA VAL A 51 -7.94 -13.04 -2.46
C VAL A 51 -8.59 -14.42 -2.52
N GLU A 52 -9.90 -14.44 -2.33
CA GLU A 52 -10.72 -15.65 -2.47
C GLU A 52 -10.80 -16.09 -3.94
N SER A 53 -11.16 -17.34 -4.21
CA SER A 53 -11.33 -17.85 -5.58
C SER A 53 -12.38 -17.08 -6.39
N THR A 54 -13.30 -16.39 -5.72
CA THR A 54 -14.32 -15.51 -6.29
C THR A 54 -13.78 -14.15 -6.74
N GLY A 55 -12.52 -13.82 -6.42
CA GLY A 55 -11.92 -12.52 -6.66
C GLY A 55 -12.15 -11.49 -5.55
N ARG A 56 -12.85 -11.87 -4.48
CA ARG A 56 -13.05 -11.00 -3.30
C ARG A 56 -11.75 -10.83 -2.53
N ALA A 57 -11.39 -9.59 -2.21
CA ALA A 57 -10.17 -9.28 -1.49
C ALA A 57 -10.43 -8.97 0.00
N LEU A 58 -9.47 -9.34 0.84
CA LEU A 58 -9.53 -9.16 2.29
C LEU A 58 -8.17 -8.64 2.77
N LEU A 59 -8.17 -7.51 3.49
CA LEU A 59 -6.96 -7.00 4.14
C LEU A 59 -6.52 -7.97 5.24
N CYS A 60 -5.22 -8.23 5.33
CA CYS A 60 -4.62 -9.07 6.35
C CYS A 60 -3.36 -8.42 6.95
N ASP A 61 -2.70 -9.13 7.86
CA ASP A 61 -1.48 -8.68 8.53
C ASP A 61 -1.53 -7.25 9.09
N PHE A 62 -2.49 -7.02 9.99
CA PHE A 62 -2.59 -5.80 10.78
C PHE A 62 -1.52 -5.73 11.88
N GLY A 63 -0.35 -6.34 11.72
CA GLY A 63 0.70 -6.43 12.75
C GLY A 63 1.05 -5.08 13.36
N LEU A 64 1.09 -4.03 12.55
CA LEU A 64 1.33 -2.65 13.00
C LEU A 64 0.09 -1.96 13.59
N ALA A 65 -1.11 -2.34 13.17
CA ALA A 65 -2.35 -1.87 13.78
C ALA A 65 -2.57 -2.46 15.18
N ARG A 66 -2.17 -3.72 15.38
CA ARG A 66 -2.34 -4.48 16.63
C ARG A 66 -1.47 -3.92 17.76
N LEU A 67 -0.25 -3.49 17.44
CA LEU A 67 0.65 -2.81 18.37
C LEU A 67 0.05 -1.51 18.94
N LYS A 68 -0.81 -0.81 18.18
CA LYS A 68 -1.52 0.39 18.67
C LYS A 68 -2.67 0.07 19.62
N ALA A 69 -3.40 -1.02 19.38
CA ALA A 69 -4.51 -1.43 20.25
C ALA A 69 -3.99 -1.85 21.64
N ASP A 70 -2.88 -2.60 21.68
CA ASP A 70 -2.26 -3.02 22.94
C ASP A 70 -1.58 -1.86 23.69
N ALA A 71 -1.06 -0.87 22.96
CA ALA A 71 -0.50 0.36 23.53
C ALA A 71 -1.57 1.35 24.04
N ALA A 72 -2.84 1.24 23.61
CA ALA A 72 -3.91 2.12 24.10
C ALA A 72 -4.20 1.90 25.61
N THR A 73 -3.85 0.73 26.15
CA THR A 73 -3.93 0.44 27.60
C THR A 73 -2.73 1.00 28.39
N ARG A 74 -1.69 1.50 27.72
CA ARG A 74 -0.52 2.15 28.34
C ARG A 74 -0.12 3.38 27.50
N THR A 75 -0.74 4.51 27.82
CA THR A 75 -0.18 5.87 27.63
C THR A 75 0.49 6.13 26.27
N LEU A 76 -0.25 6.53 25.23
CA LEU A 76 0.23 7.33 24.07
C LEU A 76 1.71 7.11 23.59
N ALA A 77 2.25 5.90 23.65
CA ALA A 77 3.67 5.61 23.44
C ALA A 77 3.89 5.18 21.98
N THR A 78 4.49 6.01 21.12
CA THR A 78 5.93 5.96 20.77
C THR A 78 6.40 4.55 20.42
N MET A 79 6.44 4.23 19.13
CA MET A 79 7.31 3.18 18.62
C MET A 79 8.00 3.70 17.35
N ASP A 80 9.31 3.86 17.45
CA ASP A 80 10.24 3.86 16.32
C ASP A 80 10.21 2.47 15.68
N ILE A 81 9.46 2.33 14.61
CA ILE A 81 9.51 1.13 13.79
C ILE A 81 10.54 1.44 12.71
N SER A 82 11.77 0.99 12.92
CA SER A 82 12.78 0.93 11.87
C SER A 82 12.13 0.36 10.60
N PRO A 83 12.36 0.95 9.40
CA PRO A 83 11.78 0.42 8.17
C PRO A 83 12.16 -1.06 8.06
N THR A 84 11.15 -1.92 8.16
CA THR A 84 11.30 -3.35 7.90
C THR A 84 11.83 -3.47 6.48
N LEU A 85 12.93 -4.21 6.33
CA LEU A 85 13.80 -4.29 5.14
C LEU A 85 13.10 -4.61 3.80
N GLY A 86 11.78 -4.85 3.79
CA GLY A 86 10.99 -5.17 2.60
C GLY A 86 9.71 -4.36 2.38
N SER A 87 9.34 -3.37 3.22
CA SER A 87 8.10 -2.57 3.04
C SER A 87 8.33 -1.11 2.64
N ARG A 88 9.58 -0.63 2.63
CA ARG A 88 9.91 0.79 2.39
C ARG A 88 9.30 1.37 1.11
N ASN A 89 9.14 0.53 0.08
CA ASN A 89 8.62 0.91 -1.23
C ASN A 89 7.14 1.34 -1.21
N TRP A 90 6.38 0.89 -0.20
CA TRP A 90 4.98 1.29 0.02
C TRP A 90 4.85 2.36 1.13
N MET A 91 5.93 2.71 1.82
CA MET A 91 5.89 3.67 2.92
C MET A 91 5.79 5.11 2.42
N ALA A 92 4.88 5.87 3.01
CA ALA A 92 4.75 7.30 2.75
C ALA A 92 6.03 8.07 3.17
N PRO A 93 6.37 9.19 2.51
CA PRO A 93 7.57 9.96 2.81
C PRO A 93 7.71 10.36 4.29
N GLU A 94 6.61 10.75 4.93
CA GLU A 94 6.60 11.11 6.35
C GLU A 94 6.89 9.91 7.27
N MET A 95 6.58 8.69 6.83
CA MET A 95 6.85 7.47 7.59
C MET A 95 8.32 7.09 7.55
N LEU A 96 8.99 7.41 6.44
CA LEU A 96 10.42 7.15 6.26
C LEU A 96 11.30 8.07 7.12
N THR A 97 10.79 9.22 7.54
CA THR A 97 11.47 10.17 8.43
C THR A 97 11.15 9.96 9.92
N GLY A 98 10.47 8.86 10.27
CA GLY A 98 10.15 8.52 11.66
C GLY A 98 8.86 9.15 12.20
N SER A 99 7.97 9.65 11.34
CA SER A 99 6.65 10.08 11.80
C SER A 99 5.82 8.90 12.29
N ARG A 100 4.87 9.18 13.19
CA ARG A 100 3.89 8.18 13.61
C ARG A 100 3.00 7.79 12.43
N TYR A 101 2.67 6.48 12.31
CA TYR A 101 1.69 5.98 11.35
C TYR A 101 0.35 6.69 11.46
N ARG A 102 -0.14 7.23 10.35
CA ARG A 102 -1.43 7.93 10.22
C ARG A 102 -2.23 7.38 9.04
N MET A 103 -3.54 7.59 9.06
CA MET A 103 -4.47 7.11 8.01
C MET A 103 -4.05 7.54 6.58
N PRO A 104 -3.56 8.78 6.33
CA PRO A 104 -3.08 9.14 5.00
C PRO A 104 -1.86 8.36 4.50
N ALA A 105 -1.10 7.72 5.39
CA ALA A 105 -0.01 6.84 4.99
C ALA A 105 -0.53 5.53 4.36
N ASP A 106 -1.69 5.04 4.79
CA ASP A 106 -2.34 3.90 4.14
C ASP A 106 -2.83 4.28 2.74
N ILE A 107 -3.25 5.53 2.52
CA ILE A 107 -3.66 6.03 1.19
C ILE A 107 -2.45 6.09 0.25
N TYR A 108 -1.29 6.50 0.74
CA TYR A 108 -0.05 6.42 -0.05
C TYR A 108 0.29 4.97 -0.42
N ALA A 109 0.24 4.07 0.56
CA ALA A 109 0.49 2.65 0.37
C ALA A 109 -0.54 2.01 -0.58
N PHE A 110 -1.79 2.48 -0.57
CA PHE A 110 -2.83 2.08 -1.52
C PHE A 110 -2.42 2.42 -2.95
N GLY A 111 -1.95 3.64 -3.22
CA GLY A 111 -1.46 4.01 -4.55
C GLY A 111 -0.28 3.13 -5.00
N MET A 112 0.65 2.82 -4.09
CA MET A 112 1.79 1.93 -4.39
C MET A 112 1.33 0.49 -4.67
N THR A 113 0.32 0.01 -3.93
CA THR A 113 -0.29 -1.31 -4.15
C THR A 113 -1.08 -1.34 -5.46
N LEU A 114 -1.76 -0.27 -5.83
CA LEU A 114 -2.41 -0.12 -7.14
C LEU A 114 -1.39 -0.29 -8.26
N TYR A 115 -0.27 0.44 -8.19
CA TYR A 115 0.82 0.27 -9.15
C TYR A 115 1.28 -1.19 -9.22
N GLU A 116 1.61 -1.78 -8.06
CA GLU A 116 2.08 -3.17 -7.95
C GLU A 116 1.12 -4.19 -8.60
N LEU A 117 -0.20 -4.06 -8.41
CA LEU A 117 -1.16 -5.01 -8.96
C LEU A 117 -1.31 -4.90 -10.49
N TYR A 118 -1.13 -3.71 -11.05
CA TYR A 118 -1.22 -3.49 -12.50
C TYR A 118 0.09 -3.84 -13.23
N THR A 119 1.24 -3.57 -12.63
CA THR A 119 2.55 -3.82 -13.27
C THR A 119 3.16 -5.18 -12.93
N ASP A 120 2.67 -5.85 -11.88
CA ASP A 120 3.35 -6.99 -11.26
C ASP A 120 4.81 -6.68 -10.79
N GLU A 121 5.13 -5.39 -10.63
CA GLU A 121 6.42 -4.92 -10.19
C GLU A 121 6.38 -4.34 -8.79
N ILE A 122 7.52 -4.42 -8.08
CA ILE A 122 7.70 -3.70 -6.83
C ILE A 122 7.87 -2.20 -7.17
N PRO A 123 7.02 -1.30 -6.63
CA PRO A 123 7.13 0.13 -6.89
C PRO A 123 8.53 0.63 -6.51
N LEU A 124 9.18 1.44 -7.34
CA LEU A 124 10.51 2.01 -7.04
C LEU A 124 11.61 0.97 -6.75
N LEU A 125 11.53 -0.24 -7.31
CA LEU A 125 12.53 -1.28 -7.10
C LEU A 125 13.94 -0.86 -7.55
N SER A 126 14.01 -0.06 -8.61
CA SER A 126 15.26 0.46 -9.18
C SER A 126 15.97 1.48 -8.27
N VAL A 127 15.29 2.02 -7.26
CA VAL A 127 15.85 3.05 -6.37
C VAL A 127 16.81 2.40 -5.35
N PRO A 128 18.12 2.74 -5.37
CA PRO A 128 19.10 2.15 -4.46
C PRO A 128 18.77 2.37 -2.98
N TYR A 129 19.19 1.44 -2.13
CA TYR A 129 18.85 1.51 -0.70
C TYR A 129 19.33 2.80 -0.03
N GLY A 130 20.59 3.18 -0.25
CA GLY A 130 21.21 4.36 0.35
C GLY A 130 20.66 5.70 -0.14
N GLU A 131 20.02 5.72 -1.31
CA GLU A 131 19.51 6.96 -1.94
C GLU A 131 18.00 7.15 -1.75
N PHE A 132 17.30 6.14 -1.24
CA PHE A 132 15.84 6.11 -1.21
C PHE A 132 15.23 7.24 -0.40
N LEU A 133 15.82 7.58 0.75
CA LEU A 133 15.35 8.71 1.56
C LEU A 133 15.47 10.02 0.79
N ASP A 134 16.63 10.29 0.18
CA ASP A 134 16.83 11.51 -0.60
C ASP A 134 15.87 11.59 -1.78
N LEU A 135 15.79 10.53 -2.58
CA LEU A 135 14.98 10.52 -3.80
C LEU A 135 13.48 10.58 -3.50
N VAL A 136 12.96 9.78 -2.57
CA VAL A 136 11.51 9.67 -2.33
C VAL A 136 10.99 10.80 -1.44
N VAL A 137 11.76 11.17 -0.41
CA VAL A 137 11.34 12.18 0.58
C VAL A 137 11.70 13.59 0.13
N HIS A 138 12.94 13.83 -0.30
CA HIS A 138 13.41 15.18 -0.60
C HIS A 138 13.19 15.58 -2.06
N ARG A 139 13.38 14.65 -3.00
CA ARG A 139 13.18 14.93 -4.44
C ARG A 139 11.80 14.54 -4.97
N GLY A 140 10.99 13.87 -4.15
CA GLY A 140 9.61 13.51 -4.52
C GLY A 140 9.51 12.46 -5.62
N VAL A 141 10.52 11.61 -5.82
CA VAL A 141 10.49 10.53 -6.81
C VAL A 141 9.31 9.60 -6.53
N ARG A 142 8.56 9.27 -7.59
CA ARG A 142 7.41 8.35 -7.62
C ARG A 142 7.57 7.38 -8.79
N PRO A 143 6.83 6.26 -8.82
CA PRO A 143 6.84 5.37 -9.97
C PRO A 143 6.57 6.13 -11.27
N GLU A 144 7.21 5.71 -12.35
CA GLU A 144 6.89 6.19 -13.69
C GLU A 144 5.62 5.50 -14.18
N ARG A 145 4.90 6.13 -15.11
CA ARG A 145 3.71 5.50 -15.67
C ARG A 145 4.14 4.27 -16.47
N PRO A 146 3.55 3.08 -16.22
CA PRO A 146 3.88 1.91 -17.03
C PRO A 146 3.49 2.14 -18.48
N GLU A 147 4.32 1.66 -19.40
CA GLU A 147 3.98 1.63 -20.81
C GLU A 147 2.75 0.74 -21.05
N ALA A 148 2.02 1.01 -22.13
CA ALA A 148 0.93 0.14 -22.53
C ALA A 148 1.52 -1.19 -23.02
N ASP A 149 1.50 -2.21 -22.15
CA ASP A 149 1.96 -3.56 -22.48
C ASP A 149 0.79 -4.48 -22.90
N GLU A 150 1.10 -5.71 -23.30
CA GLU A 150 0.12 -6.75 -23.65
C GLU A 150 -0.60 -7.35 -22.42
N GLY A 151 -0.29 -6.86 -21.21
CA GLY A 151 -0.83 -7.29 -19.93
C GLY A 151 -2.00 -6.43 -19.48
N ARG A 152 -1.85 -5.77 -18.32
CA ARG A 152 -2.93 -5.00 -17.69
C ARG A 152 -2.78 -3.53 -18.02
N THR A 153 -3.78 -2.97 -18.68
CA THR A 153 -3.74 -1.56 -19.06
C THR A 153 -4.02 -0.65 -17.87
N MET A 154 -3.03 0.18 -17.51
CA MET A 154 -3.22 1.32 -16.60
C MET A 154 -3.94 2.46 -17.33
N THR A 155 -5.24 2.63 -17.07
CA THR A 155 -6.02 3.74 -17.64
C THR A 155 -5.59 5.09 -17.07
N GLU A 156 -5.97 6.19 -17.73
CA GLU A 156 -5.73 7.56 -17.24
C GLU A 156 -6.31 7.76 -15.84
N GLU A 157 -7.54 7.31 -15.61
CA GLU A 157 -8.26 7.51 -14.35
C GLU A 157 -7.58 6.77 -13.18
N LEU A 158 -7.07 5.56 -13.44
CA LEU A 158 -6.31 4.78 -12.46
C LEU A 158 -4.96 5.41 -12.16
N TRP A 159 -4.29 5.93 -13.20
CA TRP A 159 -3.03 6.65 -13.04
C TRP A 159 -3.20 7.95 -12.26
N GLU A 160 -4.24 8.73 -12.54
CA GLU A 160 -4.62 9.94 -11.80
C GLU A 160 -4.98 9.62 -10.34
N LEU A 161 -5.64 8.49 -10.08
CA LEU A 161 -5.89 8.03 -8.72
C LEU A 161 -4.59 7.70 -7.98
N ALA A 162 -3.71 6.91 -8.60
CA ALA A 162 -2.43 6.52 -8.00
C ALA A 162 -1.55 7.74 -7.67
N THR A 163 -1.45 8.68 -8.61
CA THR A 163 -0.64 9.90 -8.42
C THR A 163 -1.21 10.82 -7.33
N ARG A 164 -2.55 10.95 -7.21
CA ARG A 164 -3.17 11.66 -6.09
C ARG A 164 -2.90 10.99 -4.74
N CYS A 165 -2.93 9.66 -4.68
CA CYS A 165 -2.56 8.92 -3.48
C CYS A 165 -1.11 9.18 -3.04
N TRP A 166 -0.21 9.51 -3.98
CA TRP A 166 1.21 9.77 -3.72
C TRP A 166 1.57 11.24 -3.44
N ALA A 167 0.56 12.10 -3.27
CA ALA A 167 0.75 13.52 -2.97
C ALA A 167 1.75 13.70 -1.80
N ALA A 168 2.65 14.68 -1.97
CA ALA A 168 3.72 14.95 -1.01
C ALA A 168 3.16 15.31 0.36
N ASN A 169 2.17 16.21 0.40
CA ASN A 169 1.44 16.53 1.62
C ASN A 169 0.41 15.44 1.91
N ALA A 170 0.44 14.91 3.12
CA ALA A 170 -0.49 13.87 3.55
C ALA A 170 -1.97 14.32 3.55
N SER A 171 -2.23 15.62 3.70
CA SER A 171 -3.59 16.21 3.67
C SER A 171 -4.21 16.27 2.28
N ASP A 172 -3.38 16.22 1.23
CA ASP A 172 -3.82 16.41 -0.15
C ASP A 172 -4.19 15.06 -0.81
N ARG A 173 -3.93 13.96 -0.08
CA ARG A 173 -4.31 12.61 -0.48
C ARG A 173 -5.82 12.43 -0.29
N PRO A 174 -6.49 11.69 -1.19
CA PRO A 174 -7.94 11.49 -1.16
C PRO A 174 -8.42 10.72 0.07
#